data_AF-A0A7S0THT4-F1
#
_entry.id   AF-A0A7S0THT4-F1
#
_cell.length_a   1.000
_cell.length_b   1.000
_cell.length_c   1.000
_cell.angle_alpha   90.00
_cell.angle_beta   90.00
_cell.angle_gamma   90.00
#
_symmetry.space_group_name_H-M   'P 1'
#
loop_
_entity.id
_entity.type
_entity.pdbx_description
1 polymer ?
#
loop_
_entity_poly.entity_id
_entity_poly.type
_entity_poly.pdbx_seq_one_letter_code
_entity_poly.pdbx_strand_id
1 'polypeptide(L)'
;QQKQYQPGEQQQEQQQQQQHQHRESAEDDRNERRRQMFRRVNKLDVSVEDSGKFESGVDVSEEPDIILSGSDDDDINTVYFVQPVRYNGHAVYKSQSNSFLYYVRYAENEGGRWQIGQPNGGVKNDQPIAFVNADADYPYEVATWQAWLVYDKAERDWVRQSKINTYRGDCVVNIEGALHDDVNGEWGILPLSYASRPVFEKLDRNQQRMM
;
A
#
# COMPACT_ATOMS: atom_id res chain seq x y z
N GLN A 1 -6.89 -66.62 -39.50
CA GLN A 1 -6.30 -65.27 -39.62
C GLN A 1 -6.06 -64.76 -38.20
N GLN A 2 -4.80 -64.76 -37.74
CA GLN A 2 -4.41 -64.24 -36.43
C GLN A 2 -4.15 -62.74 -36.56
N LYS A 3 -4.87 -61.91 -35.79
CA LYS A 3 -4.61 -60.47 -35.67
C LYS A 3 -3.46 -60.26 -34.69
N GLN A 4 -2.34 -59.75 -35.18
CA GLN A 4 -1.25 -59.21 -34.38
C GLN A 4 -1.72 -57.94 -33.65
N TYR A 5 -1.62 -57.94 -32.32
CA TYR A 5 -1.76 -56.73 -31.51
C TYR A 5 -0.42 -55.97 -31.52
N GLN A 6 -0.44 -54.70 -31.91
CA GLN A 6 0.70 -53.80 -31.83
C GLN A 6 0.80 -53.21 -30.41
N PRO A 7 1.90 -53.39 -29.66
CA PRO A 7 2.03 -52.93 -28.27
C PRO A 7 2.43 -51.45 -28.11
N GLY A 8 2.20 -50.59 -29.11
CA GLY A 8 2.83 -49.26 -29.19
C GLY A 8 2.12 -48.11 -28.47
N GLU A 9 0.80 -48.16 -28.29
CA GLU A 9 0.02 -46.97 -27.88
C GLU A 9 0.06 -46.71 -26.36
N GLN A 10 0.14 -47.76 -25.53
CA GLN A 10 0.15 -47.61 -24.07
C GLN A 10 1.44 -46.97 -23.52
N GLN A 11 2.56 -47.08 -24.22
CA GLN A 11 3.82 -46.44 -23.79
C GLN A 11 3.85 -44.93 -24.04
N GLN A 12 3.14 -44.44 -25.07
CA GLN A 12 3.09 -43.00 -25.36
C GLN A 12 2.18 -42.24 -24.38
N GLU A 13 1.05 -42.82 -23.97
CA GLU A 13 0.16 -42.18 -22.99
C GLU A 13 0.81 -42.07 -21.59
N GLN A 14 1.57 -43.08 -21.17
CA GLN A 14 2.29 -43.03 -19.89
C GLN A 14 3.41 -41.96 -19.89
N GLN A 15 4.10 -41.76 -21.02
CA GLN A 15 5.12 -40.71 -21.12
C GLN A 15 4.51 -39.29 -21.11
N GLN A 16 3.34 -39.10 -21.72
CA GLN A 16 2.66 -37.80 -21.70
C GLN A 16 2.11 -37.46 -20.31
N GLN A 17 1.57 -38.44 -19.57
CA GLN A 17 1.11 -38.22 -18.19
C GLN A 17 2.27 -37.90 -17.24
N GLN A 18 3.42 -38.58 -17.38
CA GLN A 18 4.61 -38.27 -16.58
C GLN A 18 5.20 -36.89 -16.89
N GLN A 19 5.17 -36.45 -18.15
CA GLN A 19 5.60 -35.09 -18.50
C GLN A 19 4.65 -34.00 -17.97
N HIS A 20 3.34 -34.27 -17.94
CA HIS A 20 2.37 -33.33 -17.36
C HIS A 20 2.54 -33.21 -15.84
N GLN A 21 2.69 -34.31 -15.11
CA GLN A 21 2.93 -34.29 -13.66
C GLN A 21 4.25 -33.59 -13.29
N HIS A 22 5.32 -33.78 -14.07
CA HIS A 22 6.58 -33.09 -13.83
C HIS A 22 6.52 -31.58 -14.13
N ARG A 23 5.66 -31.14 -15.05
CA ARG A 23 5.46 -29.70 -15.32
C ARG A 23 4.68 -29.00 -14.21
N GLU A 24 3.60 -29.60 -13.73
CA GLU A 24 2.82 -29.04 -12.61
C GLU A 24 3.69 -28.93 -11.35
N SER A 25 4.46 -29.98 -11.02
CA SER A 25 5.38 -29.96 -9.87
C SER A 25 6.46 -28.88 -9.97
N ALA A 26 6.96 -28.59 -11.17
CA ALA A 26 8.00 -27.57 -11.36
C ALA A 26 7.45 -26.12 -11.31
N GLU A 27 6.21 -25.91 -11.74
CA GLU A 27 5.52 -24.62 -11.59
C GLU A 27 5.11 -24.37 -10.14
N ASP A 28 4.64 -25.40 -9.44
CA ASP A 28 4.34 -25.34 -8.01
C ASP A 28 5.60 -25.04 -7.20
N ASP A 29 6.73 -25.72 -7.46
CA ASP A 29 8.01 -25.42 -6.80
C ASP A 29 8.52 -24.01 -7.07
N ARG A 30 8.29 -23.47 -8.28
CA ARG A 30 8.64 -22.08 -8.61
C ARG A 30 7.74 -21.09 -7.88
N ASN A 31 6.44 -21.36 -7.80
CA ASN A 31 5.49 -20.54 -7.05
C ASN A 31 5.77 -20.60 -5.54
N GLU A 32 6.08 -21.78 -5.00
CA GLU A 32 6.49 -22.02 -3.63
C GLU A 32 7.78 -21.25 -3.30
N ARG A 33 8.82 -21.36 -4.13
CA ARG A 33 10.07 -20.60 -3.95
C ARG A 33 9.86 -19.11 -4.08
N ARG A 34 8.98 -18.66 -4.97
CA ARG A 34 8.62 -17.25 -5.12
C ARG A 34 7.91 -16.74 -3.87
N ARG A 35 6.92 -17.49 -3.35
CA ARG A 35 6.26 -17.23 -2.05
C ARG A 35 7.25 -17.21 -0.89
N GLN A 36 8.20 -18.15 -0.84
CA GLN A 36 9.23 -18.21 0.20
C GLN A 36 10.25 -17.07 0.12
N MET A 37 10.62 -16.62 -1.09
CA MET A 37 11.45 -15.43 -1.26
C MET A 37 10.70 -14.15 -0.83
N PHE A 38 9.39 -14.07 -1.05
CA PHE A 38 8.58 -12.96 -0.56
C PHE A 38 8.40 -12.96 0.96
N ARG A 39 8.25 -14.13 1.60
CA ARG A 39 8.25 -14.23 3.08
C ARG A 39 9.55 -13.73 3.70
N ARG A 40 10.71 -13.96 3.06
CA ARG A 40 12.03 -13.56 3.59
C ARG A 40 12.36 -12.07 3.50
N VAL A 41 11.60 -11.27 2.74
CA VAL A 41 11.81 -9.81 2.62
C VAL A 41 10.81 -9.02 3.47
N ASN A 42 9.78 -9.68 4.00
CA ASN A 42 8.86 -9.07 4.93
C ASN A 42 9.49 -9.04 6.33
N LYS A 43 9.99 -7.86 6.75
CA LYS A 43 10.27 -7.51 8.15
C LYS A 43 8.99 -7.48 9.02
N LEU A 44 8.08 -8.44 8.82
CA LEU A 44 6.99 -8.75 9.74
C LEU A 44 7.51 -9.51 10.96
N ASP A 45 8.67 -10.19 10.83
CA ASP A 45 9.32 -10.94 11.91
C ASP A 45 10.18 -10.08 12.85
N VAL A 46 10.33 -8.78 12.55
CA VAL A 46 11.08 -7.86 13.43
C VAL A 46 10.08 -7.25 14.40
N SER A 47 10.33 -7.47 15.70
CA SER A 47 9.53 -6.87 16.75
C SER A 47 9.53 -5.34 16.62
N VAL A 48 8.34 -4.78 16.73
CA VAL A 48 8.13 -3.34 16.87
C VAL A 48 8.37 -2.95 18.33
N GLU A 49 8.83 -1.73 18.57
CA GLU A 49 8.86 -1.19 19.95
C GLU A 49 7.44 -1.14 20.55
N ASP A 50 7.20 -1.93 21.61
CA ASP A 50 5.91 -1.99 22.32
C ASP A 50 5.56 -0.69 23.09
N SER A 51 6.55 0.17 23.33
CA SER A 51 6.42 1.41 24.10
C SER A 51 6.87 2.63 23.31
N GLY A 52 6.13 2.95 22.24
CA GLY A 52 6.35 4.22 21.57
C GLY A 52 5.99 5.41 22.48
N LYS A 53 6.64 6.55 22.24
CA LYS A 53 6.47 7.76 23.04
C LYS A 53 5.48 8.69 22.37
N PHE A 54 4.52 9.17 23.15
CA PHE A 54 3.59 10.22 22.75
C PHE A 54 4.10 11.60 23.18
N GLU A 55 4.01 12.56 22.29
CA GLU A 55 4.33 13.96 22.56
C GLU A 55 3.19 14.85 22.06
N SER A 56 2.91 15.94 22.76
CA SER A 56 1.93 16.96 22.33
C SER A 56 2.64 18.13 21.65
N GLY A 57 1.87 18.98 20.94
CA GLY A 57 2.39 20.21 20.33
C GLY A 57 2.57 20.13 18.82
N VAL A 58 1.57 19.58 18.12
CA VAL A 58 1.47 19.64 16.66
C VAL A 58 0.32 20.57 16.31
N ASP A 59 0.58 21.50 15.39
CA ASP A 59 -0.45 22.38 14.84
C ASP A 59 -1.43 21.53 14.01
N VAL A 60 -2.71 21.61 14.34
CA VAL A 60 -3.75 20.84 13.65
C VAL A 60 -4.30 21.68 12.51
N SER A 61 -4.42 21.07 11.34
CA SER A 61 -5.10 21.64 10.18
C SER A 61 -6.47 20.98 9.98
N GLU A 62 -7.43 21.76 9.50
CA GLU A 62 -8.70 21.24 8.97
C GLU A 62 -8.54 20.76 7.52
N GLU A 63 -7.43 21.12 6.87
CA GLU A 63 -7.08 20.63 5.54
C GLU A 63 -6.33 19.29 5.62
N PRO A 64 -6.47 18.41 4.60
CA PRO A 64 -5.68 17.19 4.53
C PRO A 64 -4.17 17.45 4.53
N ASP A 65 -3.42 16.66 5.30
CA ASP A 65 -1.94 16.70 5.28
C ASP A 65 -1.36 15.64 4.34
N ILE A 66 -2.01 14.48 4.27
CA ILE A 66 -1.55 13.31 3.51
C ILE A 66 -2.69 12.79 2.65
N ILE A 67 -2.38 12.48 1.39
CA ILE A 67 -3.30 11.78 0.50
C ILE A 67 -2.66 10.44 0.13
N LEU A 68 -3.36 9.34 0.37
CA LEU A 68 -3.00 8.02 -0.16
C LEU A 68 -3.92 7.68 -1.34
N SER A 69 -3.33 7.15 -2.41
CA SER A 69 -4.11 6.68 -3.56
C SER A 69 -3.42 5.51 -4.24
N GLY A 70 -4.19 4.72 -4.98
CA GLY A 70 -3.69 3.64 -5.84
C GLY A 70 -3.81 2.25 -5.26
N SER A 71 -4.34 2.10 -4.04
CA SER A 71 -4.60 0.80 -3.43
C SER A 71 -5.71 0.06 -4.19
N ASP A 72 -5.64 -1.27 -4.21
CA ASP A 72 -6.77 -2.16 -4.56
C ASP A 72 -7.82 -2.23 -3.44
N ASP A 73 -7.45 -1.84 -2.22
CA ASP A 73 -8.36 -1.68 -1.08
C ASP A 73 -8.78 -0.22 -0.95
N ASP A 74 -10.07 0.06 -1.17
CA ASP A 74 -10.65 1.41 -1.11
C ASP A 74 -10.57 2.04 0.29
N ASP A 75 -10.49 1.24 1.36
CA ASP A 75 -10.36 1.76 2.73
C ASP A 75 -9.00 2.48 2.93
N ILE A 76 -7.99 2.16 2.10
CA ILE A 76 -6.66 2.76 2.12
C ILE A 76 -6.61 4.03 1.26
N ASN A 77 -7.42 4.10 0.20
CA ASN A 77 -7.51 5.23 -0.72
C ASN A 77 -8.27 6.38 -0.04
N THR A 78 -7.56 7.16 0.79
CA THR A 78 -8.19 8.20 1.60
C THR A 78 -7.22 9.35 1.90
N VAL A 79 -7.77 10.37 2.53
CA VAL A 79 -7.03 11.52 3.05
C VAL A 79 -6.82 11.38 4.56
N TYR A 80 -5.71 11.89 5.06
CA TYR A 80 -5.42 11.91 6.49
C TYR A 80 -5.12 13.34 6.96
N PHE A 81 -5.63 13.64 8.14
CA PHE A 81 -5.47 14.92 8.83
C PHE A 81 -4.52 14.74 10.00
N VAL A 82 -3.57 15.66 10.16
CA VAL A 82 -2.65 15.64 11.28
C VAL A 82 -3.40 15.70 12.61
N GLN A 83 -2.91 14.96 13.59
CA GLN A 83 -3.44 14.95 14.95
C GLN A 83 -2.51 15.73 15.89
N PRO A 84 -3.01 16.26 17.02
CA PRO A 84 -2.22 17.05 17.97
C PRO A 84 -1.24 16.19 18.81
N VAL A 85 -0.76 15.07 18.25
CA VAL A 85 0.12 14.11 18.90
C VAL A 85 1.20 13.64 17.93
N ARG A 86 2.40 13.43 18.47
CA ARG A 86 3.46 12.67 17.81
C ARG A 86 3.56 11.28 18.42
N TYR A 87 3.99 10.32 17.63
CA TYR A 87 4.34 8.97 18.05
C TYR A 87 5.73 8.64 17.51
N ASN A 88 6.65 8.25 18.39
CA ASN A 88 8.06 7.98 18.04
C ASN A 88 8.78 9.15 17.33
N GLY A 89 8.42 10.39 17.69
CA GLY A 89 8.99 11.61 17.12
C GLY A 89 8.32 12.09 15.83
N HIS A 90 7.46 11.29 15.20
CA HIS A 90 6.74 11.64 13.97
C HIS A 90 5.29 12.01 14.24
N ALA A 91 4.71 12.84 13.39
CA ALA A 91 3.29 13.19 13.47
C ALA A 91 2.41 11.94 13.26
N VAL A 92 1.27 11.92 13.95
CA VAL A 92 0.20 10.94 13.73
C VAL A 92 -0.86 11.58 12.85
N TYR A 93 -1.38 10.82 11.89
CA TYR A 93 -2.46 11.27 11.03
C TYR A 93 -3.67 10.36 11.18
N LYS A 94 -4.87 10.92 10.99
CA LYS A 94 -6.14 10.21 11.12
C LYS A 94 -7.00 10.42 9.88
N SER A 95 -7.56 9.35 9.33
CA SER A 95 -8.50 9.41 8.21
C SER A 95 -9.94 9.68 8.66
N GLN A 96 -10.80 10.01 7.70
CA GLN A 96 -12.26 10.12 7.93
C GLN A 96 -12.89 8.79 8.39
N SER A 97 -12.31 7.66 7.99
CA SER A 97 -12.71 6.32 8.42
C SER A 97 -12.18 5.93 9.82
N ASN A 98 -11.60 6.88 10.57
CA ASN A 98 -10.97 6.65 11.86
C ASN A 98 -9.80 5.64 11.83
N SER A 99 -9.12 5.51 10.70
CA SER A 99 -7.85 4.76 10.62
C SER A 99 -6.69 5.71 10.92
N PHE A 100 -5.63 5.21 11.55
CA PHE A 100 -4.45 6.02 11.87
C PHE A 100 -3.27 5.66 10.96
N LEU A 101 -2.60 6.67 10.42
CA LEU A 101 -1.31 6.55 9.75
C LEU A 101 -0.22 7.08 10.68
N TYR A 102 0.75 6.24 11.03
CA TYR A 102 1.79 6.58 12.01
C TYR A 102 3.08 5.80 11.77
N TYR A 103 4.18 6.34 12.29
CA TYR A 103 5.51 5.76 12.16
C TYR A 103 5.84 4.83 13.34
N VAL A 104 6.42 3.68 13.04
CA VAL A 104 6.74 2.65 14.01
C VAL A 104 8.20 2.25 13.87
N ARG A 105 8.96 2.31 14.97
CA ARG A 105 10.36 1.86 15.03
C ARG A 105 10.45 0.36 15.30
N TYR A 106 11.45 -0.27 14.71
CA TYR A 106 11.82 -1.65 15.02
C TYR A 106 12.71 -1.70 16.27
N ALA A 107 12.50 -2.67 17.15
CA ALA A 107 13.16 -2.74 18.45
C ALA A 107 14.69 -2.92 18.39
N GLU A 108 15.21 -3.48 17.29
CA GLU A 108 16.63 -3.85 17.15
C GLU A 108 17.34 -3.13 15.98
N ASN A 109 16.71 -2.13 15.35
CA ASN A 109 17.27 -1.47 14.16
C ASN A 109 17.07 0.05 14.18
N GLU A 110 17.93 0.76 13.46
CA GLU A 110 17.80 2.21 13.22
C GLU A 110 16.64 2.57 12.26
N GLY A 111 15.94 1.59 11.71
CA GLY A 111 14.85 1.83 10.77
C GLY A 111 13.46 1.62 11.36
N GLY A 112 12.46 2.02 10.60
CA GLY A 112 11.06 1.82 10.95
C GLY A 112 10.18 1.57 9.73
N ARG A 113 8.89 1.78 9.94
CA ARG A 113 7.87 1.71 8.91
C ARG A 113 6.78 2.74 9.15
N TRP A 114 6.22 3.23 8.07
CA TRP A 114 4.91 3.87 8.11
C TRP A 114 3.84 2.78 8.02
N GLN A 115 2.82 2.85 8.89
CA GLN A 115 1.74 1.88 8.86
C GLN A 115 0.37 2.52 9.07
N ILE A 116 -0.65 1.86 8.52
CA ILE A 116 -2.06 2.21 8.65
C ILE A 116 -2.71 1.17 9.57
N GLY A 117 -3.29 1.62 10.68
CA GLY A 117 -4.05 0.79 11.62
C GLY A 117 -5.46 0.44 11.12
N GLN A 118 -6.17 -0.40 11.86
CA GLN A 118 -7.57 -0.71 11.58
C GLN A 118 -8.47 0.51 11.85
N PRO A 119 -9.63 0.60 11.15
CA PRO A 119 -10.65 1.59 11.46
C PRO A 119 -11.10 1.50 12.92
N ASN A 120 -11.14 2.65 13.61
CA ASN A 120 -11.46 2.77 15.04
C ASN A 120 -10.45 2.08 15.98
N GLY A 121 -9.32 1.62 15.44
CA GLY A 121 -8.16 1.22 16.22
C GLY A 121 -7.48 2.42 16.87
N GLY A 122 -6.44 2.15 17.66
CA GLY A 122 -5.61 3.18 18.30
C GLY A 122 -4.18 3.17 17.79
N VAL A 123 -3.41 4.18 18.19
CA VAL A 123 -1.95 4.24 17.95
C VAL A 123 -1.23 3.42 19.02
N LYS A 124 -1.58 2.14 19.17
CA LYS A 124 -0.88 1.18 20.04
C LYS A 124 -1.44 -0.21 19.80
N ASN A 125 -0.57 -1.19 19.55
CA ASN A 125 -0.94 -2.62 19.43
C ASN A 125 -2.00 -2.94 18.36
N ASP A 126 -2.17 -2.07 17.36
CA ASP A 126 -3.09 -2.35 16.29
C ASP A 126 -2.41 -3.15 15.18
N GLN A 127 -3.11 -4.18 14.71
CA GLN A 127 -2.62 -4.93 13.55
C GLN A 127 -2.74 -4.03 12.34
N PRO A 128 -1.63 -3.73 11.62
CA PRO A 128 -1.72 -2.87 10.46
C PRO A 128 -2.60 -3.52 9.38
N ILE A 129 -3.36 -2.71 8.66
CA ILE A 129 -4.02 -3.12 7.40
C ILE A 129 -3.09 -2.87 6.20
N ALA A 130 -2.16 -1.93 6.34
CA ALA A 130 -1.11 -1.68 5.37
C ALA A 130 0.13 -1.09 6.02
N PHE A 131 1.30 -1.33 5.44
CA PHE A 131 2.54 -0.67 5.86
C PHE A 131 3.58 -0.58 4.74
N VAL A 132 4.54 0.32 4.90
CA VAL A 132 5.72 0.44 4.05
C VAL A 132 6.96 0.62 4.91
N ASN A 133 7.96 -0.23 4.66
CA ASN A 133 9.24 -0.15 5.36
C ASN A 133 10.07 0.98 4.77
N ALA A 134 10.00 2.15 5.40
CA ALA A 134 10.66 3.37 4.96
C ALA A 134 11.06 4.19 6.18
N ASP A 135 12.30 4.66 6.17
CA ASP A 135 12.82 5.61 7.15
C ASP A 135 12.73 7.02 6.58
N ALA A 136 11.50 7.52 6.49
CA ALA A 136 11.17 8.82 5.93
C ALA A 136 10.54 9.68 7.03
N ASP A 137 10.90 10.96 7.11
CA ASP A 137 10.40 11.86 8.14
C ASP A 137 8.88 12.11 8.01
N TYR A 138 8.40 12.08 6.76
CA TYR A 138 6.99 12.21 6.42
C TYR A 138 6.50 11.09 5.48
N PRO A 139 5.20 10.71 5.51
CA PRO A 139 4.68 9.66 4.64
C PRO A 139 4.81 9.97 3.14
N TYR A 140 4.69 11.23 2.73
CA TYR A 140 4.83 11.66 1.33
C TYR A 140 6.28 11.68 0.83
N GLU A 141 7.26 11.43 1.70
CA GLU A 141 8.68 11.29 1.33
C GLU A 141 9.08 9.82 1.11
N VAL A 142 8.17 8.87 1.34
CA VAL A 142 8.38 7.46 1.00
C VAL A 142 8.68 7.35 -0.49
N ALA A 143 9.81 6.72 -0.84
CA ALA A 143 10.25 6.67 -2.21
C ALA A 143 9.30 5.83 -3.06
N THR A 144 9.00 6.27 -4.28
CA THR A 144 8.00 5.65 -5.18
C THR A 144 8.33 4.20 -5.60
N TRP A 145 9.57 3.76 -5.43
CA TRP A 145 9.97 2.36 -5.67
C TRP A 145 9.74 1.44 -4.46
N GLN A 146 9.55 2.01 -3.27
CA GLN A 146 9.12 1.28 -2.08
C GLN A 146 7.63 0.97 -2.21
N ALA A 147 7.29 -0.31 -2.07
CA ALA A 147 5.91 -0.75 -2.21
C ALA A 147 5.28 -0.90 -0.84
N TRP A 148 4.01 -0.50 -0.76
CA TRP A 148 3.16 -0.80 0.37
C TRP A 148 2.82 -2.29 0.37
N LEU A 149 2.79 -2.89 1.55
CA LEU A 149 2.23 -4.20 1.81
C LEU A 149 0.84 -3.99 2.38
N VAL A 150 -0.16 -4.57 1.74
CA VAL A 150 -1.57 -4.47 2.12
C VAL A 150 -2.05 -5.85 2.52
N TYR A 151 -2.76 -5.94 3.64
CA TYR A 151 -3.28 -7.22 4.12
C TYR A 151 -4.55 -7.59 3.35
N ASP A 152 -4.46 -8.63 2.52
CA ASP A 152 -5.62 -9.20 1.83
C ASP A 152 -6.41 -10.06 2.82
N LYS A 153 -7.60 -9.60 3.21
CA LYS A 153 -8.47 -10.28 4.17
C LYS A 153 -9.00 -11.62 3.65
N ALA A 154 -9.18 -11.75 2.33
CA ALA A 154 -9.72 -12.96 1.71
C ALA A 154 -8.64 -14.05 1.63
N GLU A 155 -7.43 -13.69 1.21
CA GLU A 155 -6.30 -14.62 1.10
C GLU A 155 -5.57 -14.82 2.44
N ARG A 156 -5.81 -13.93 3.42
CA ARG A 156 -5.09 -13.86 4.71
C ARG A 156 -3.57 -13.75 4.52
N ASP A 157 -3.16 -12.96 3.54
CA ASP A 157 -1.75 -12.77 3.19
C ASP A 157 -1.44 -11.29 2.89
N TRP A 158 -0.16 -10.94 2.92
CA TRP A 158 0.32 -9.60 2.61
C TRP A 158 0.64 -9.48 1.13
N VAL A 159 -0.10 -8.62 0.44
CA VAL A 159 0.06 -8.35 -1.00
C VAL A 159 0.86 -7.07 -1.19
N ARG A 160 1.91 -7.16 -2.03
CA ARG A 160 2.75 -6.01 -2.39
C ARG A 160 2.05 -5.17 -3.47
N GLN A 161 1.74 -3.92 -3.15
CA GLN A 161 1.13 -2.96 -4.06
C GLN A 161 2.07 -1.78 -4.33
N SER A 162 2.76 -1.82 -5.48
CA SER A 162 3.70 -0.76 -5.90
C SER A 162 3.04 0.47 -6.53
N LYS A 163 1.72 0.44 -6.70
CA LYS A 163 0.94 1.53 -7.28
C LYS A 163 0.40 2.50 -6.24
N ILE A 164 0.55 2.18 -4.95
CA ILE A 164 0.17 3.07 -3.85
C ILE A 164 1.20 4.19 -3.77
N ASN A 165 0.71 5.42 -3.88
CA ASN A 165 1.51 6.64 -3.72
C ASN A 165 0.95 7.49 -2.57
N THR A 166 1.86 8.17 -1.89
CA THR A 166 1.58 9.17 -0.85
C THR A 166 1.90 10.55 -1.39
N TYR A 167 0.98 11.50 -1.18
CA TYR A 167 1.16 12.89 -1.56
C TYR A 167 0.94 13.79 -0.35
N ARG A 168 1.52 14.99 -0.41
CA ARG A 168 1.17 16.05 0.53
C ARG A 168 -0.21 16.61 0.18
N GLY A 169 -1.06 16.85 1.18
CA GLY A 169 -2.44 17.24 0.97
C GLY A 169 -2.65 18.69 0.50
N ASP A 170 -1.66 19.56 0.71
CA ASP A 170 -1.63 20.95 0.21
C ASP A 170 -1.10 21.06 -1.24
N CYS A 171 -0.75 19.93 -1.88
CA CYS A 171 -0.19 19.96 -3.22
C CYS A 171 -1.26 20.32 -4.25
N VAL A 172 -1.08 21.51 -4.83
CA VAL A 172 -1.90 22.03 -5.93
C VAL A 172 -1.09 22.17 -7.20
N VAL A 173 -1.72 21.88 -8.33
CA VAL A 173 -1.19 22.17 -9.66
C VAL A 173 -1.93 23.39 -10.22
N ASN A 174 -1.19 24.45 -10.52
CA ASN A 174 -1.75 25.61 -11.19
C ASN A 174 -1.52 25.50 -12.71
N ILE A 175 -2.60 25.48 -13.49
CA ILE A 175 -2.55 25.47 -14.95
C ILE A 175 -2.92 26.84 -15.48
N GLU A 176 -2.06 27.41 -16.31
CA GLU A 176 -2.24 28.72 -16.94
C GLU A 176 -1.97 28.66 -18.45
N GLY A 177 -2.65 29.50 -19.22
CA GLY A 177 -2.46 29.62 -20.67
C GLY A 177 -3.01 28.44 -21.49
N ALA A 178 -3.86 27.59 -20.90
CA ALA A 178 -4.55 26.55 -21.65
C ALA A 178 -5.51 27.18 -22.67
N LEU A 179 -5.63 26.56 -23.85
CA LEU A 179 -6.53 27.01 -24.93
C LEU A 179 -8.00 27.03 -24.50
N HIS A 180 -8.37 26.14 -23.58
CA HIS A 180 -9.71 26.04 -23.02
C HIS A 180 -9.72 26.61 -21.59
N ASP A 181 -10.54 27.63 -21.34
CA ASP A 181 -10.58 28.38 -20.08
C ASP A 181 -10.95 27.52 -18.86
N ASP A 182 -11.71 26.45 -19.07
CA ASP A 182 -12.12 25.50 -18.03
C ASP A 182 -10.95 24.65 -17.51
N VAL A 183 -9.85 24.53 -18.26
CA VAL A 183 -8.63 23.84 -17.81
C VAL A 183 -7.78 24.73 -16.90
N ASN A 184 -7.81 26.05 -17.09
CA ASN A 184 -7.03 26.98 -16.30
C ASN A 184 -7.51 27.03 -14.84
N GLY A 185 -6.59 27.16 -13.89
CA GLY A 185 -6.86 27.27 -12.46
C GLY A 185 -6.06 26.30 -11.59
N GLU A 186 -6.44 26.22 -10.32
CA GLU A 186 -5.81 25.37 -9.31
C GLU A 186 -6.49 24.00 -9.25
N TRP A 187 -5.68 22.95 -9.17
CA TRP A 187 -6.13 21.56 -9.17
C TRP A 187 -5.52 20.81 -7.98
N GLY A 188 -6.36 20.21 -7.15
CA GLY A 188 -5.95 19.39 -6.00
C GLY A 188 -5.88 17.92 -6.36
N ILE A 189 -5.10 17.14 -5.61
CA ILE A 189 -5.01 15.69 -5.76
C ILE A 189 -6.18 15.03 -5.03
N LEU A 190 -6.83 14.06 -5.68
CA LEU A 190 -7.85 13.22 -5.06
C LEU A 190 -7.23 11.92 -4.52
N PRO A 191 -7.86 11.27 -3.51
CA PRO A 191 -7.48 9.93 -3.06
C PRO A 191 -7.89 8.84 -4.06
N LEU A 192 -7.73 9.11 -5.36
CA LEU A 192 -8.11 8.24 -6.47
C LEU A 192 -6.95 8.16 -7.45
N SER A 193 -6.83 7.02 -8.13
CA SER A 193 -5.85 6.85 -9.19
C SER A 193 -6.50 6.29 -10.45
N TYR A 194 -5.98 6.71 -11.60
CA TYR A 194 -6.34 6.16 -12.90
C TYR A 194 -5.08 5.76 -13.65
N ALA A 195 -4.97 4.51 -14.08
CA ALA A 195 -3.78 3.97 -14.73
C ALA A 195 -2.46 4.28 -13.98
N SER A 196 -2.49 4.12 -12.65
CA SER A 196 -1.36 4.42 -11.74
C SER A 196 -0.93 5.89 -11.72
N ARG A 197 -1.81 6.81 -12.11
CA ARG A 197 -1.59 8.26 -12.01
C ARG A 197 -2.60 8.89 -11.05
N PRO A 198 -2.21 9.93 -10.30
CA PRO A 198 -3.16 10.68 -9.47
C PRO A 198 -4.27 11.28 -10.32
N VAL A 199 -5.49 11.29 -9.78
CA VAL A 199 -6.62 12.03 -10.32
C VAL A 199 -6.63 13.41 -9.67
N PHE A 200 -6.93 14.44 -10.46
CA PHE A 200 -6.99 15.81 -10.01
C PHE A 200 -8.42 16.35 -10.11
N GLU A 201 -8.80 17.21 -9.16
CA GLU A 201 -10.05 17.95 -9.19
C GLU A 201 -9.78 19.45 -9.19
N LYS A 202 -10.54 20.19 -9.99
CA LYS A 202 -10.44 21.64 -10.04
C LYS A 202 -10.94 22.24 -8.74
N LEU A 203 -10.10 23.00 -8.07
CA LEU A 203 -10.45 23.67 -6.82
C LEU A 203 -11.28 24.90 -7.15
N ASP A 204 -12.55 24.90 -6.74
CA ASP A 204 -13.38 26.10 -6.81
C ASP A 204 -13.00 27.02 -5.65
N ARG A 205 -12.42 28.19 -5.96
CA ARG A 205 -12.01 29.19 -4.96
C ARG A 205 -13.15 29.62 -4.03
N ASN A 206 -14.40 29.42 -4.44
CA ASN A 206 -15.56 29.73 -3.61
C ASN A 206 -15.91 28.62 -2.61
N GLN A 207 -15.50 27.36 -2.84
CA GLN A 207 -15.77 26.24 -1.94
C GLN A 207 -14.73 26.10 -0.81
N GLN A 208 -13.50 26.59 -1.02
CA GLN A 208 -12.43 26.61 0.01
C GLN A 208 -12.75 27.45 1.26
N ARG A 209 -13.87 28.19 1.30
CA ARG A 209 -14.30 28.94 2.49
C ARG A 209 -15.32 28.19 3.37
N MET A 210 -15.69 26.96 3.01
CA MET A 210 -16.75 26.20 3.71
C MET A 210 -16.31 24.81 4.20
N MET A 211 -15.05 24.44 4.02
CA MET A 211 -14.43 23.30 4.69
C MET A 211 -13.45 23.81 5.72
#